data_AF-A0A6C0F6D6-F1
#
_entry.id   AF-A0A6C0F6D6-F1
#
_cell.length_a   1.000
_cell.length_b   1.000
_cell.length_c   1.000
_cell.angle_alpha   90.00
_cell.angle_beta   90.00
_cell.angle_gamma   90.00
#
_symmetry.space_group_name_H-M   'P 1'
#
loop_
_entity.id
_entity.type
_entity.pdbx_description
1 polymer ?
#
loop_
_entity_poly.entity_id
_entity_poly.type
_entity_poly.pdbx_seq_one_letter_code
_entity_poly.pdbx_strand_id
1 'polypeptide(L)'
;MDDFEECFQALDEMLSENVPTESTCCDLIENYQENQGVIVCRKCSQLITNIIDGPEWRFYGGESKGGNPSRCGMAVNPLLPQSSLGSSMSGYAKNHAMKKIGQYQMWNSMPYGERSLYKVFVEIDTKCQKGRFPKVIPQTAKSLYRILSETKVSRGSNRTGVIAACVYNACKECGVPRSPNEISQMFDIESKIMTKGCKNYTEIMRMSKGNKNRITNLKSINLDDFIERFAYNLKFSETEIQVIMRLSSVSQDLGLISDNTPASMAAGCIYLFSKYRQNSLTKKEISDVCKISEVTINKCMKKLESNKDMMTYLQSHLDILQES
;
A
#
# COMPACT_ATOMS: atom_id res chain seq x y z
N MET A 1 59.84 -38.21 0.45
CA MET A 1 58.92 -37.13 0.88
C MET A 1 57.58 -37.25 0.14
N ASP A 2 57.48 -38.20 -0.79
CA ASP A 2 56.38 -38.37 -1.74
C ASP A 2 55.21 -39.21 -1.22
N ASP A 3 55.37 -39.91 -0.10
CA ASP A 3 54.37 -40.82 0.49
C ASP A 3 53.24 -40.08 1.23
N PHE A 4 53.52 -38.86 1.71
CA PHE A 4 52.53 -38.04 2.41
C PHE A 4 51.59 -37.31 1.45
N GLU A 5 52.09 -36.87 0.29
CA GLU A 5 51.30 -36.18 -0.73
C GLU A 5 50.26 -37.12 -1.36
N GLU A 6 50.63 -38.38 -1.60
CA GLU A 6 49.72 -39.43 -2.08
C GLU A 6 48.63 -39.75 -1.05
N CYS A 7 48.96 -39.76 0.24
CA CYS A 7 47.97 -39.93 1.31
C CYS A 7 46.97 -38.77 1.36
N PHE A 8 47.42 -37.53 1.13
CA PHE A 8 46.53 -36.36 1.06
C PHE A 8 45.65 -36.39 -0.18
N GLN A 9 46.18 -36.80 -1.34
CA GLN A 9 45.40 -36.97 -2.56
C GLN A 9 44.34 -38.07 -2.44
N ALA A 10 44.67 -39.20 -1.79
CA ALA A 10 43.69 -40.24 -1.53
C ALA A 10 42.57 -39.77 -0.58
N LEU A 11 42.90 -38.93 0.40
CA LEU A 11 41.93 -38.31 1.32
C LEU A 11 41.03 -37.30 0.60
N ASP A 12 41.59 -36.48 -0.28
CA ASP A 12 40.82 -35.55 -1.12
C ASP A 12 39.94 -36.30 -2.12
N GLU A 13 40.40 -37.42 -2.70
CA GLU A 13 39.56 -38.27 -3.55
C GLU A 13 38.39 -38.87 -2.77
N MET A 14 38.61 -39.36 -1.54
CA MET A 14 37.54 -39.86 -0.66
C MET A 14 36.54 -38.77 -0.22
N LEU A 15 36.99 -37.51 -0.10
CA LEU A 15 36.12 -36.36 0.20
C LEU A 15 35.42 -35.80 -1.06
N SER A 16 35.96 -36.10 -2.25
CA SER A 16 35.44 -35.65 -3.54
C SER A 16 34.35 -36.54 -4.13
N GLU A 17 34.13 -37.74 -3.54
CA GLU A 17 32.90 -38.49 -3.75
C GLU A 17 31.73 -37.65 -3.26
N ASN A 18 31.19 -36.84 -4.17
CA ASN A 18 29.90 -36.19 -4.04
C ASN A 18 28.85 -37.28 -4.00
N VAL A 19 28.70 -37.92 -2.84
CA VAL A 19 27.45 -38.56 -2.47
C VAL A 19 26.42 -37.43 -2.60
N PRO A 20 25.41 -37.55 -3.48
CA PRO A 20 24.34 -36.59 -3.50
C PRO A 20 23.75 -36.64 -2.09
N THR A 21 24.02 -35.61 -1.29
CA THR A 21 23.32 -35.42 -0.02
C THR A 21 21.87 -35.25 -0.43
N GLU A 22 21.11 -36.34 -0.43
CA GLU A 22 19.67 -36.28 -0.54
C GLU A 22 19.24 -35.25 0.49
N SER A 23 18.74 -34.12 0.02
CA SER A 23 18.33 -33.03 0.90
C SER A 23 17.39 -33.62 1.92
N THR A 24 17.82 -33.70 3.17
CA THR A 24 17.03 -34.34 4.19
C THR A 24 15.81 -33.46 4.41
N CYS A 25 14.69 -34.04 4.83
CA CYS A 25 13.50 -33.25 5.08
C CYS A 25 13.71 -32.11 6.10
N CYS A 26 14.78 -32.18 6.91
CA CYS A 26 15.22 -31.17 7.89
C CYS A 26 15.91 -29.94 7.28
N ASP A 27 16.38 -30.00 6.03
CA ASP A 27 17.08 -28.89 5.38
C ASP A 27 16.11 -27.88 4.76
N LEU A 28 14.84 -28.25 4.63
CA LEU A 28 13.79 -27.41 4.06
C LEU A 28 13.10 -26.57 5.14
N ILE A 29 13.27 -25.24 5.07
CA ILE A 29 12.66 -24.26 5.99
C ILE A 29 11.13 -24.39 6.03
N GLU A 30 10.49 -24.80 4.94
CA GLU A 30 9.03 -25.02 4.87
C GLU A 30 8.53 -26.11 5.83
N ASN A 31 9.40 -27.07 6.18
CA ASN A 31 9.07 -28.14 7.10
C ASN A 31 9.27 -27.74 8.57
N TYR A 32 9.61 -26.48 8.87
CA TYR A 32 9.87 -26.07 10.25
C TYR A 32 8.53 -25.83 10.96
N GLN A 33 8.40 -26.37 12.17
CA GLN A 33 7.26 -26.13 13.04
C GLN A 33 7.76 -25.83 14.45
N GLU A 34 7.19 -24.81 15.06
CA GLU A 34 7.41 -24.51 16.47
C GLU A 34 6.51 -25.42 17.32
N ASN A 35 7.12 -26.21 18.20
CA ASN A 35 6.42 -27.03 19.17
C ASN A 35 7.07 -26.83 20.55
N GLN A 36 6.31 -26.30 21.52
CA GLN A 36 6.78 -26.12 22.90
C GLN A 36 8.14 -25.39 23.06
N GLY A 37 8.45 -24.42 22.18
CA GLY A 37 9.69 -23.65 22.25
C GLY A 37 10.92 -24.33 21.62
N VAL A 38 10.71 -25.40 20.85
CA VAL A 38 11.72 -25.99 19.97
C VAL A 38 11.23 -26.02 18.53
N ILE A 39 12.14 -25.89 17.58
CA ILE A 39 11.87 -26.03 16.16
C ILE A 39 12.04 -27.49 15.79
N VAL A 40 10.95 -28.12 15.35
CA VAL A 40 10.90 -29.52 14.93
C VAL A 40 10.55 -29.62 13.44
N CYS A 41 11.05 -30.64 12.77
CA CYS A 41 10.67 -30.94 11.40
C CYS A 41 9.27 -31.57 11.35
N ARG A 42 8.36 -31.04 10.55
CA ARG A 42 6.98 -31.55 10.38
C ARG A 42 6.92 -32.98 9.85
N LYS A 43 7.91 -33.41 9.06
CA LYS A 43 7.88 -34.72 8.38
C LYS A 43 8.48 -35.83 9.24
N CYS A 44 9.66 -35.61 9.82
CA CYS A 44 10.37 -36.62 10.60
C CYS A 44 10.31 -36.39 12.12
N SER A 45 9.73 -35.29 12.59
CA SER A 45 9.70 -34.88 14.00
C SER A 45 11.08 -34.72 14.66
N GLN A 46 12.15 -34.66 13.87
CA GLN A 46 13.50 -34.43 14.38
C GLN A 46 13.62 -33.00 14.92
N LEU A 47 14.31 -32.86 16.05
CA LEU A 47 14.65 -31.57 16.62
C LEU A 47 15.72 -30.89 15.75
N ILE A 48 15.41 -29.70 15.24
CA ILE A 48 16.31 -28.91 14.41
C ILE A 48 17.10 -27.97 15.30
N THR A 49 16.41 -27.12 16.06
CA THR A 49 17.02 -26.15 16.98
C THR A 49 16.13 -25.88 18.18
N ASN A 50 16.76 -25.51 19.30
CA ASN A 50 16.11 -25.07 20.54
C ASN A 50 16.18 -23.55 20.76
N ILE A 51 16.69 -22.81 19.76
CA ILE A 51 16.83 -21.35 19.81
C ILE A 51 15.60 -20.74 19.14
N ILE A 52 14.91 -19.87 19.88
CA ILE A 52 13.72 -19.15 19.41
C ILE A 52 14.13 -17.71 19.07
N ASP A 53 13.67 -17.18 17.94
CA ASP A 53 13.94 -15.81 17.49
C ASP A 53 13.05 -14.75 18.20
N GLY A 54 12.58 -15.06 19.41
CA GLY A 54 11.66 -14.26 20.20
C GLY A 54 12.30 -13.76 21.49
N PRO A 55 11.80 -12.66 22.09
CA PRO A 55 12.30 -12.23 23.39
C PRO A 55 12.01 -13.30 24.44
N GLU A 56 13.08 -13.88 24.99
CA GLU A 56 13.01 -14.87 26.08
C GLU A 56 12.43 -14.26 27.37
N TRP A 57 12.52 -12.93 27.51
CA TRP A 57 11.98 -12.21 28.66
C TRP A 57 10.46 -12.01 28.55
N ARG A 58 9.73 -12.56 29.54
CA ARG A 58 8.30 -12.26 29.76
C ARG A 58 8.13 -11.48 31.05
N PHE A 59 7.46 -10.33 30.96
CA PHE A 59 7.05 -9.55 32.13
C PHE A 59 5.61 -9.91 32.50
N TYR A 60 5.43 -10.46 33.69
CA TYR A 60 4.13 -10.87 34.23
C TYR A 60 3.46 -9.79 35.10
N GLY A 61 3.98 -8.57 35.13
CA GLY A 61 3.34 -7.48 35.88
C GLY A 61 2.03 -7.05 35.23
N GLY A 62 1.02 -6.77 36.05
CA GLY A 62 -0.29 -6.29 35.60
C GLY A 62 -0.24 -4.92 34.91
N GLU A 63 -1.39 -4.44 34.43
CA GLU A 63 -1.62 -3.17 33.72
C GLU A 63 -1.35 -1.88 34.55
N SER A 64 -0.38 -1.92 35.47
CA SER A 64 0.09 -0.70 36.12
C SER A 64 0.69 0.24 35.09
N LYS A 65 0.41 1.54 35.26
CA LYS A 65 0.85 2.67 34.42
C LYS A 65 2.38 2.82 34.24
N GLY A 66 3.19 1.89 34.76
CA GLY A 66 4.63 1.84 34.59
C GLY A 66 5.04 1.03 33.36
N GLY A 67 6.11 1.46 32.68
CA GLY A 67 6.66 0.74 31.53
C GLY A 67 7.21 -0.64 31.92
N ASN A 68 7.23 -1.58 30.96
CA ASN A 68 7.77 -2.93 31.15
C ASN A 68 9.29 -2.87 31.50
N PRO A 69 9.70 -3.24 32.73
CA PRO A 69 11.11 -3.22 33.17
C PRO A 69 11.98 -4.26 32.48
N SER A 70 11.39 -5.33 31.95
CA SER A 70 12.08 -6.39 31.21
C SER A 70 12.38 -6.00 29.76
N ARG A 71 11.92 -4.84 29.27
CA ARG A 71 12.16 -4.39 27.89
C ARG A 71 13.61 -3.91 27.74
N CYS A 72 14.47 -4.77 27.22
CA CYS A 72 15.89 -4.48 26.96
C CYS A 72 16.16 -3.73 25.64
N GLY A 73 15.13 -3.39 24.85
CA GLY A 73 15.29 -2.71 23.56
C GLY A 73 14.06 -1.94 23.09
N MET A 74 14.29 -0.88 22.33
CA MET A 74 13.24 -0.09 21.69
C MET A 74 12.91 -0.65 20.31
N ALA A 75 11.64 -0.57 19.90
CA ALA A 75 11.26 -0.94 18.55
C ALA A 75 11.96 -0.01 17.54
N VAL A 76 12.72 -0.61 16.62
CA VAL A 76 13.45 0.11 15.58
C VAL A 76 12.52 0.33 14.40
N ASN A 77 12.51 1.55 13.84
CA ASN A 77 11.83 1.79 12.58
C ASN A 77 12.77 1.43 11.41
N PRO A 78 12.48 0.38 10.63
CA PRO A 78 13.34 -0.04 9.53
C PRO A 78 13.48 1.02 8.43
N LEU A 79 12.55 1.98 8.34
CA LEU A 79 12.60 3.08 7.37
C LEU A 79 13.51 4.24 7.82
N LEU A 80 13.85 4.29 9.11
CA LEU A 80 14.67 5.33 9.75
C LEU A 80 15.69 4.68 10.71
N PRO A 81 16.63 3.88 10.18
CA PRO A 81 17.54 3.09 11.02
C PRO A 81 18.48 3.96 11.86
N GLN A 82 19.01 5.06 11.33
CA GLN A 82 20.02 5.86 12.04
C GLN A 82 19.41 6.62 13.23
N SER A 83 18.19 7.13 13.06
CA SER A 83 17.46 7.85 14.12
C SER A 83 16.91 6.92 15.19
N SER A 84 16.76 5.63 14.90
CA SER A 84 16.18 4.64 15.83
C SER A 84 17.18 4.14 16.89
N LEU A 85 18.47 4.44 16.73
CA LEU A 85 19.54 3.99 17.63
C LEU A 85 19.85 5.01 18.76
N GLY A 86 19.12 6.11 18.83
CA GLY A 86 19.35 7.19 19.81
C GLY A 86 18.56 7.01 21.10
N SER A 87 19.20 7.30 22.24
CA SER A 87 18.52 7.51 23.52
C SER A 87 18.16 8.98 23.69
N SER A 88 16.98 9.26 24.26
CA SER A 88 16.55 10.61 24.56
C SER A 88 16.62 10.92 26.04
N MET A 89 17.36 11.95 26.44
CA MET A 89 17.34 12.46 27.81
C MET A 89 16.18 13.45 27.94
N SER A 90 15.20 13.12 28.77
CA SER A 90 14.16 14.07 29.20
C SER A 90 14.37 14.36 30.68
N GLY A 91 14.67 15.62 31.00
CA GLY A 91 14.84 16.06 32.39
C GLY A 91 13.58 16.74 32.89
N TYR A 92 13.02 16.28 34.02
CA TYR A 92 11.96 17.00 34.76
C TYR A 92 12.49 18.27 35.46
N ALA A 93 13.80 18.42 35.59
CA ALA A 93 14.42 19.56 36.24
C ALA A 93 14.45 20.79 35.32
N LYS A 94 13.85 21.90 35.77
CA LYS A 94 13.85 23.23 35.09
C LYS A 94 15.23 23.93 35.10
N ASN A 95 16.32 23.18 35.19
CA ASN A 95 17.67 23.72 35.26
C ASN A 95 18.12 24.19 33.86
N HIS A 96 18.78 25.35 33.81
CA HIS A 96 19.29 25.93 32.56
C HIS A 96 20.25 24.98 31.81
N ALA A 97 21.09 24.23 32.54
CA ALA A 97 21.97 23.21 31.96
C ALA A 97 21.18 22.10 31.25
N MET A 98 20.12 21.58 31.87
CA MET A 98 19.26 20.56 31.25
C MET A 98 18.51 21.09 30.02
N LYS A 99 18.12 22.38 30.04
CA LYS A 99 17.55 23.04 28.87
C LYS A 99 18.53 23.11 27.69
N LYS A 100 19.82 23.42 27.95
CA LYS A 100 20.88 23.39 26.93
C LYS A 100 21.13 21.99 26.40
N ILE A 101 21.21 20.99 27.26
CA ILE A 101 21.39 19.58 26.87
C ILE A 101 20.23 19.13 25.97
N GLY A 102 18.98 19.44 26.34
CA GLY A 102 17.81 19.14 25.50
C GLY A 102 17.85 19.82 24.13
N GLN A 103 18.35 21.05 24.06
CA GLN A 103 18.54 21.77 22.79
C GLN A 103 19.59 21.09 21.91
N TYR A 104 20.77 20.74 22.46
CA TYR A 104 21.82 20.03 21.72
C TYR A 104 21.36 18.65 21.26
N GLN A 105 20.61 17.94 22.10
CA GLN A 105 20.02 16.67 21.72
C GLN A 105 19.05 16.85 20.55
N MET A 106 18.10 17.79 20.63
CA MET A 106 17.16 18.07 19.53
C MET A 106 17.85 18.38 18.19
N TRP A 107 19.00 19.05 18.23
CA TRP A 107 19.78 19.34 17.03
C TRP A 107 20.46 18.10 16.44
N ASN A 108 20.89 17.15 17.27
CA ASN A 108 21.65 15.96 16.88
C ASN A 108 20.83 14.67 16.80
N SER A 109 19.60 14.63 17.31
CA SER A 109 18.78 13.41 17.42
C SER A 109 18.51 12.71 16.08
N MET A 110 18.48 13.45 14.97
CA MET A 110 18.24 12.89 13.63
C MET A 110 19.19 13.49 12.61
N PRO A 111 19.88 12.67 11.81
CA PRO A 111 20.69 13.14 10.69
C PRO A 111 19.81 13.85 9.65
N TYR A 112 20.40 14.78 8.90
CA TYR A 112 19.66 15.66 8.01
C TYR A 112 18.80 14.91 6.98
N GLY A 113 19.34 13.84 6.39
CA GLY A 113 18.64 12.99 5.42
C GLY A 113 17.36 12.37 6.00
N GLU A 114 17.47 11.69 7.15
CA GLU A 114 16.33 11.07 7.81
C GLU A 114 15.34 12.08 8.39
N ARG A 115 15.81 13.24 8.87
CA ARG A 115 14.93 14.33 9.29
C ARG A 115 14.07 14.83 8.12
N SER A 116 14.66 14.98 6.93
CA SER A 116 13.94 15.41 5.74
C SER A 116 12.90 14.39 5.30
N LEU A 117 13.22 13.10 5.43
CA LEU A 117 12.34 11.97 5.12
C LEU A 117 11.20 11.87 6.15
N TYR A 118 11.51 12.02 7.43
CA TYR A 118 10.52 12.00 8.51
C TYR A 118 9.48 13.11 8.35
N LYS A 119 9.87 14.32 7.94
CA LYS A 119 8.92 15.39 7.61
C LYS A 119 7.91 14.96 6.54
N VAL A 120 8.35 14.22 5.52
CA VAL A 120 7.47 13.68 4.48
C VAL A 120 6.57 12.58 5.04
N PHE A 121 7.10 11.72 5.91
CA PHE A 121 6.30 10.66 6.53
C PHE A 121 5.16 11.22 7.39
N VAL A 122 5.43 12.30 8.14
CA VAL A 122 4.41 13.04 8.91
C VAL A 122 3.40 13.71 7.98
N GLU A 123 3.84 14.28 6.86
CA GLU A 123 2.95 14.87 5.85
C GLU A 123 2.01 13.81 5.24
N ILE A 124 2.55 12.65 4.84
CA ILE A 124 1.77 11.51 4.34
C ILE A 124 0.74 11.07 5.38
N ASP A 125 1.15 10.88 6.64
CA ASP A 125 0.23 10.48 7.71
C ASP A 125 -0.89 11.50 7.90
N THR A 126 -0.55 12.79 7.96
CA THR A 126 -1.54 13.86 8.15
C THR A 126 -2.54 13.91 7.02
N LYS A 127 -2.08 13.79 5.77
CA LYS A 127 -2.94 13.79 4.58
C LYS A 127 -3.79 12.53 4.51
N CYS A 128 -3.22 11.35 4.77
CA CYS A 128 -3.96 10.09 4.78
C CYS A 128 -5.00 10.01 5.90
N GLN A 129 -4.72 10.58 7.09
CA GLN A 129 -5.68 10.69 8.17
C GLN A 129 -6.88 11.57 7.79
N LYS A 130 -6.63 12.73 7.15
CA LYS A 130 -7.70 13.59 6.60
C LYS A 130 -8.54 12.84 5.57
N GLY A 131 -7.91 12.01 4.74
CA GLY A 131 -8.56 11.14 3.75
C GLY A 131 -9.21 9.87 4.31
N ARG A 132 -9.18 9.65 5.63
CA ARG A 132 -9.72 8.45 6.32
C ARG A 132 -9.19 7.12 5.76
N PHE A 133 -7.93 7.09 5.37
CA PHE A 133 -7.29 5.86 4.90
C PHE A 133 -6.89 4.93 6.06
N PRO A 134 -6.98 3.59 5.89
CA PRO A 134 -6.45 2.63 6.86
C PRO A 134 -4.93 2.77 6.99
N LYS A 135 -4.39 2.45 8.18
CA LYS A 135 -2.96 2.60 8.51
C LYS A 135 -2.00 1.84 7.59
N VAL A 136 -2.46 0.80 6.88
CA VAL A 136 -1.67 0.04 5.92
C VAL A 136 -1.20 0.93 4.76
N ILE A 137 -2.06 1.80 4.24
CA ILE A 137 -1.75 2.65 3.08
C ILE A 137 -0.61 3.65 3.34
N PRO A 138 -0.62 4.47 4.41
CA PRO A 138 0.49 5.37 4.67
C PRO A 138 1.79 4.62 4.96
N GLN A 139 1.75 3.42 5.57
CA GLN A 139 2.98 2.62 5.76
C GLN A 139 3.57 2.14 4.42
N THR A 140 2.72 1.63 3.54
CA THR A 140 3.12 1.25 2.18
C THR A 140 3.65 2.46 1.40
N ALA A 141 2.99 3.62 1.50
CA ALA A 141 3.42 4.85 0.84
C ALA A 141 4.78 5.35 1.35
N LYS A 142 5.05 5.25 2.65
CA LYS A 142 6.36 5.59 3.24
C LYS A 142 7.47 4.66 2.74
N SER A 143 7.18 3.36 2.65
CA SER A 143 8.10 2.38 2.06
C SER A 143 8.41 2.71 0.60
N LEU A 144 7.41 3.05 -0.21
CA LEU A 144 7.60 3.46 -1.61
C LEU A 144 8.42 4.75 -1.71
N TYR A 145 8.09 5.77 -0.90
CA TYR A 145 8.80 7.04 -0.92
C TYR A 145 10.27 6.89 -0.49
N ARG A 146 10.57 6.00 0.47
CA ARG A 146 11.95 5.69 0.88
C ARG A 146 12.79 5.26 -0.33
N ILE A 147 12.30 4.29 -1.09
CA ILE A 147 12.97 3.76 -2.29
C ILE A 147 13.21 4.87 -3.33
N LEU A 148 12.21 5.74 -3.55
CA LEU A 148 12.34 6.85 -4.49
C LEU A 148 13.35 7.89 -4.02
N SER A 149 13.35 8.20 -2.72
CA SER A 149 14.25 9.19 -2.13
C SER A 149 15.72 8.79 -2.21
N GLU A 150 16.00 7.49 -2.14
CA GLU A 150 17.34 6.92 -2.32
C GLU A 150 17.78 6.92 -3.78
N THR A 151 16.84 6.80 -4.72
CA THR A 151 17.14 6.73 -6.15
C THR A 151 17.32 8.12 -6.76
N LYS A 152 16.39 9.05 -6.50
CA LYS A 152 16.42 10.41 -7.08
C LYS A 152 15.71 11.42 -6.17
N VAL A 153 16.42 12.47 -5.80
CA VAL A 153 15.85 13.58 -5.01
C VAL A 153 15.10 14.54 -5.93
N SER A 154 13.77 14.61 -5.77
CA SER A 154 12.91 15.57 -6.48
C SER A 154 12.79 16.89 -5.70
N ARG A 155 12.71 18.02 -6.41
CA ARG A 155 12.63 19.38 -5.82
C ARG A 155 11.36 20.13 -6.23
N GLY A 156 10.96 21.11 -5.43
CA GLY A 156 9.82 22.01 -5.70
C GLY A 156 8.48 21.29 -5.81
N SER A 157 7.62 21.74 -6.73
CA SER A 157 6.31 21.13 -7.00
C SER A 157 6.38 19.68 -7.49
N ASN A 158 7.50 19.27 -8.10
CA ASN A 158 7.70 17.87 -8.46
C ASN A 158 7.83 16.98 -7.20
N ARG A 159 8.37 17.51 -6.10
CA ARG A 159 8.48 16.77 -4.83
C ARG A 159 7.11 16.46 -4.25
N THR A 160 6.22 17.45 -4.17
CA THR A 160 4.86 17.25 -3.67
C THR A 160 4.06 16.32 -4.58
N GLY A 161 4.23 16.44 -5.90
CA GLY A 161 3.64 15.51 -6.87
C GLY A 161 4.12 14.06 -6.69
N VAL A 162 5.42 13.84 -6.43
CA VAL A 162 5.96 12.49 -6.18
C VAL A 162 5.45 11.91 -4.85
N ILE A 163 5.32 12.74 -3.80
CA ILE A 163 4.75 12.30 -2.51
C ILE A 163 3.30 11.85 -2.70
N ALA A 164 2.48 12.64 -3.39
CA ALA A 164 1.10 12.28 -3.71
C ALA A 164 1.02 11.02 -4.59
N ALA A 165 1.94 10.88 -5.56
CA ALA A 165 2.04 9.68 -6.40
C ALA A 165 2.40 8.41 -5.60
N CYS A 166 3.19 8.52 -4.52
CA CYS A 166 3.48 7.38 -3.65
C CYS A 166 2.21 6.87 -2.96
N VAL A 167 1.36 7.78 -2.47
CA VAL A 167 0.07 7.40 -1.87
C VAL A 167 -0.85 6.77 -2.91
N TYR A 168 -0.91 7.35 -4.12
CA TYR A 168 -1.70 6.79 -5.21
C TYR A 168 -1.28 5.35 -5.58
N ASN A 169 0.02 5.08 -5.67
CA ASN A 169 0.51 3.73 -5.96
C ASN A 169 0.36 2.78 -4.77
N ALA A 170 0.50 3.27 -3.53
CA ALA A 170 0.20 2.47 -2.34
C ALA A 170 -1.27 2.02 -2.30
N CYS A 171 -2.20 2.89 -2.69
CA CYS A 171 -3.61 2.53 -2.82
C CYS A 171 -3.84 1.42 -3.85
N LYS A 172 -3.09 1.42 -4.97
CA LYS A 172 -3.16 0.34 -5.97
C LYS A 172 -2.60 -0.98 -5.44
N GLU A 173 -1.44 -0.94 -4.79
CA GLU A 173 -0.83 -2.13 -4.20
C GLU A 173 -1.73 -2.76 -3.12
N CYS A 174 -2.47 -1.94 -2.37
CA CYS A 174 -3.40 -2.41 -1.34
C CYS A 174 -4.77 -2.84 -1.90
N GLY A 175 -4.99 -2.83 -3.22
CA GLY A 175 -6.27 -3.22 -3.83
C GLY A 175 -7.43 -2.24 -3.60
N VAL A 176 -7.14 -0.98 -3.27
CA VAL A 176 -8.15 0.07 -3.06
C VAL A 176 -7.85 1.27 -3.98
N PRO A 177 -7.96 1.11 -5.30
CA PRO A 177 -7.52 2.12 -6.25
C PRO A 177 -8.30 3.43 -6.09
N ARG A 178 -7.58 4.54 -6.16
CA ARG A 178 -8.12 5.91 -6.09
C ARG A 178 -7.87 6.60 -7.42
N SER A 179 -8.75 7.51 -7.81
CA SER A 179 -8.52 8.33 -9.00
C SER A 179 -7.40 9.34 -8.72
N PRO A 180 -6.62 9.75 -9.74
CA PRO A 180 -5.62 10.80 -9.57
C PRO A 180 -6.22 12.11 -9.05
N ASN A 181 -7.46 12.43 -9.43
CA ASN A 181 -8.15 13.64 -8.99
C ASN A 181 -8.53 13.60 -7.50
N GLU A 182 -9.00 12.46 -6.98
CA GLU A 182 -9.24 12.28 -5.52
C GLU A 182 -7.97 12.58 -4.71
N ILE A 183 -6.84 12.02 -5.15
CA ILE A 183 -5.55 12.22 -4.46
C ILE A 183 -5.05 13.65 -4.62
N SER A 184 -5.23 14.26 -5.81
CA SER A 184 -4.87 15.65 -6.08
C SER A 184 -5.56 16.60 -5.11
N GLN A 185 -6.87 16.42 -4.91
CA GLN A 185 -7.63 17.22 -3.97
C GLN A 185 -7.20 16.99 -2.52
N MET A 186 -6.93 15.74 -2.12
CA MET A 186 -6.47 15.46 -0.76
C MET A 186 -5.13 16.15 -0.43
N PHE A 187 -4.23 16.20 -1.42
CA PHE A 187 -2.93 16.84 -1.27
C PHE A 187 -2.95 18.36 -1.52
N ASP A 188 -4.10 18.95 -1.87
CA ASP A 188 -4.23 20.36 -2.26
C ASP A 188 -3.27 20.75 -3.41
N ILE A 189 -3.13 19.84 -4.40
CA ILE A 189 -2.28 20.04 -5.58
C ILE A 189 -3.12 20.11 -6.87
N GLU A 190 -2.57 20.76 -7.90
CA GLU A 190 -3.20 20.80 -9.23
C GLU A 190 -3.07 19.43 -9.93
N SER A 191 -4.11 19.01 -10.67
CA SER A 191 -4.13 17.71 -11.37
C SER A 191 -2.97 17.51 -12.35
N LYS A 192 -2.41 18.61 -12.91
CA LYS A 192 -1.22 18.58 -13.77
C LYS A 192 0.02 18.13 -12.99
N ILE A 193 0.20 18.63 -11.77
CA ILE A 193 1.31 18.26 -10.89
C ILE A 193 1.17 16.80 -10.47
N MET A 194 -0.04 16.34 -10.17
CA MET A 194 -0.31 14.94 -9.85
C MET A 194 0.05 14.01 -11.03
N THR A 195 -0.39 14.35 -12.25
CA THR A 195 -0.09 13.57 -13.45
C THR A 195 1.41 13.50 -13.73
N LYS A 196 2.12 14.63 -13.57
CA LYS A 196 3.58 14.68 -13.67
C LYS A 196 4.26 13.86 -12.57
N GLY A 197 3.72 13.92 -11.35
CA GLY A 197 4.15 13.10 -10.20
C GLY A 197 4.08 11.61 -10.48
N CYS A 198 2.97 11.13 -11.07
CA CYS A 198 2.81 9.72 -11.46
C CYS A 198 3.80 9.29 -12.55
N LYS A 199 4.09 10.17 -13.52
CA LYS A 199 5.12 9.90 -14.55
C LYS A 199 6.50 9.80 -13.93
N ASN A 200 6.87 10.79 -13.11
CA ASN A 200 8.15 10.81 -12.40
C ASN A 200 8.31 9.61 -11.47
N TYR A 201 7.26 9.23 -10.75
CA TYR A 201 7.24 8.03 -9.90
C TYR A 201 7.61 6.80 -10.72
N THR A 202 6.93 6.58 -11.85
CA THR A 202 7.16 5.42 -12.72
C THR A 202 8.59 5.42 -13.28
N GLU A 203 9.10 6.57 -13.70
CA GLU A 203 10.46 6.72 -14.21
C GLU A 203 11.51 6.40 -13.13
N ILE A 204 11.38 7.00 -11.94
CA ILE A 204 12.32 6.81 -10.83
C ILE A 204 12.27 5.37 -10.32
N MET A 205 11.07 4.79 -10.21
CA MET A 205 10.90 3.42 -9.75
C MET A 205 11.53 2.42 -10.75
N ARG A 206 11.42 2.67 -12.07
CA ARG A 206 12.11 1.85 -13.10
C ARG A 206 13.63 1.95 -13.02
N MET A 207 14.19 3.09 -12.60
CA MET A 207 15.63 3.26 -12.39
C MET A 207 16.12 2.57 -11.11
N SER A 208 15.23 2.29 -10.16
CA SER A 208 15.60 1.67 -8.89
C SER A 208 15.98 0.19 -9.09
N LYS A 209 17.17 -0.20 -8.62
CA LYS A 209 17.66 -1.59 -8.71
C LYS A 209 16.99 -2.54 -7.71
N GLY A 210 16.41 -2.01 -6.62
CA GLY A 210 16.07 -2.80 -5.43
C GLY A 210 14.71 -3.50 -5.43
N ASN A 211 13.74 -3.14 -6.28
CA ASN A 211 12.36 -3.64 -6.15
C ASN A 211 11.57 -3.70 -7.46
N LYS A 212 12.12 -4.33 -8.51
CA LYS A 212 11.43 -4.50 -9.80
C LYS A 212 10.10 -5.27 -9.67
N ASN A 213 10.02 -6.21 -8.72
CA ASN A 213 8.84 -7.06 -8.49
C ASN A 213 7.59 -6.26 -8.07
N ARG A 214 7.75 -5.12 -7.37
CA ARG A 214 6.62 -4.26 -6.96
C ARG A 214 6.01 -3.49 -8.14
N ILE A 215 6.77 -3.29 -9.22
CA ILE A 215 6.29 -2.63 -10.43
C ILE A 215 5.50 -3.60 -11.31
N THR A 216 5.97 -4.83 -11.43
CA THR A 216 5.40 -5.85 -12.33
C THR A 216 4.09 -6.44 -11.81
N ASN A 217 3.88 -6.45 -10.48
CA ASN A 217 2.73 -7.09 -9.85
C ASN A 217 1.57 -6.12 -9.53
N LEU A 218 1.56 -4.93 -10.12
CA LEU A 218 0.44 -4.01 -9.93
C LEU A 218 -0.81 -4.58 -10.58
N LYS A 219 -1.83 -4.88 -9.76
CA LYS A 219 -3.14 -5.32 -10.24
C LYS A 219 -3.72 -4.27 -11.19
N SER A 220 -4.36 -4.74 -12.27
CA SER A 220 -5.16 -3.87 -13.13
C SER A 220 -6.26 -3.22 -12.29
N ILE A 221 -6.56 -1.96 -12.61
CA ILE A 221 -7.60 -1.22 -11.91
C ILE A 221 -8.93 -1.59 -12.53
N ASN A 222 -9.82 -2.19 -11.73
CA ASN A 222 -11.14 -2.53 -12.21
C ASN A 222 -12.09 -1.34 -12.08
N LEU A 223 -13.12 -1.39 -12.90
CA LEU A 223 -14.19 -0.38 -12.91
C LEU A 223 -15.02 -0.45 -11.62
N ASP A 224 -15.27 -1.67 -11.16
CA ASP A 224 -16.20 -1.96 -10.07
C ASP A 224 -15.69 -1.40 -8.73
N ASP A 225 -14.37 -1.35 -8.54
CA ASP A 225 -13.70 -0.75 -7.37
C ASP A 225 -14.09 0.72 -7.13
N PHE A 226 -14.50 1.43 -8.20
CA PHE A 226 -14.97 2.81 -8.13
C PHE A 226 -16.48 2.91 -7.93
N ILE A 227 -17.24 1.98 -8.51
CA ILE A 227 -18.70 2.02 -8.51
C ILE A 227 -19.23 1.90 -7.10
N GLU A 228 -18.82 0.86 -6.36
CA GLU A 228 -19.30 0.61 -5.00
C GLU A 228 -19.12 1.86 -4.12
N ARG A 229 -17.93 2.46 -4.19
CA ARG A 229 -17.57 3.62 -3.38
C ARG A 229 -18.31 4.89 -3.79
N PHE A 230 -18.36 5.19 -5.09
CA PHE A 230 -19.05 6.38 -5.56
C PHE A 230 -20.55 6.28 -5.31
N ALA A 231 -21.14 5.11 -5.54
CA ALA A 231 -22.55 4.86 -5.28
C ALA A 231 -22.88 4.92 -3.77
N TYR A 232 -22.02 4.37 -2.91
CA TYR A 232 -22.18 4.50 -1.46
C TYR A 232 -22.14 5.98 -1.00
N ASN A 233 -21.20 6.77 -1.52
CA ASN A 233 -21.12 8.20 -1.22
C ASN A 233 -22.33 9.00 -1.73
N LEU A 234 -22.98 8.54 -2.79
CA LEU A 234 -24.21 9.12 -3.36
C LEU A 234 -25.49 8.57 -2.71
N LYS A 235 -25.38 7.75 -1.66
CA LYS A 235 -26.49 7.16 -0.89
C LYS A 235 -27.40 6.24 -1.69
N PHE A 236 -26.84 5.50 -2.66
CA PHE A 236 -27.55 4.38 -3.27
C PHE A 236 -27.69 3.21 -2.29
N SER A 237 -28.78 2.45 -2.42
CA SER A 237 -29.00 1.22 -1.65
C SER A 237 -28.16 0.07 -2.21
N GLU A 238 -27.97 -1.00 -1.43
CA GLU A 238 -27.13 -2.13 -1.82
C GLU A 238 -27.65 -2.85 -3.07
N THR A 239 -28.97 -2.98 -3.23
CA THR A 239 -29.60 -3.55 -4.42
C THR A 239 -29.31 -2.72 -5.66
N GLU A 240 -29.38 -1.39 -5.55
CA GLU A 240 -29.04 -0.47 -6.64
C GLU A 240 -27.57 -0.55 -7.03
N ILE A 241 -26.66 -0.68 -6.05
CA ILE A 241 -25.23 -0.85 -6.32
C ILE A 241 -24.98 -2.12 -7.13
N GLN A 242 -25.63 -3.24 -6.79
CA GLN A 242 -25.52 -4.48 -7.55
C GLN A 242 -26.00 -4.34 -9.00
N VAL A 243 -27.10 -3.62 -9.22
CA VAL A 243 -27.58 -3.33 -10.58
C VAL A 243 -26.58 -2.48 -11.36
N ILE A 244 -25.99 -1.46 -10.74
CA ILE A 244 -24.96 -0.61 -11.38
C ILE A 244 -23.69 -1.42 -11.69
N MET A 245 -23.26 -2.34 -10.80
CA MET A 245 -22.12 -3.24 -11.06
C MET A 245 -22.40 -4.23 -12.18
N ARG A 246 -23.65 -4.69 -12.32
CA ARG A 246 -23.99 -5.55 -13.43
C ARG A 246 -24.05 -4.77 -14.75
N LEU A 247 -24.56 -3.54 -14.70
CA LEU A 247 -24.55 -2.59 -15.83
C LEU A 247 -23.11 -2.29 -16.30
N SER A 248 -22.17 -2.12 -15.38
CA SER A 248 -20.76 -1.90 -15.72
C SER A 248 -20.12 -3.12 -16.38
N SER A 249 -20.44 -4.32 -15.91
CA SER A 249 -19.99 -5.59 -16.51
C SER A 249 -20.48 -5.72 -17.96
N VAL A 250 -21.79 -5.54 -18.20
CA VAL A 250 -22.36 -5.61 -19.56
C VAL A 250 -21.77 -4.52 -20.46
N SER A 251 -21.53 -3.32 -19.93
CA SER A 251 -20.86 -2.25 -20.68
C SER A 251 -19.43 -2.60 -21.09
N GLN A 252 -18.70 -3.40 -20.30
CA GLN A 252 -17.36 -3.86 -20.63
C GLN A 252 -17.40 -4.96 -21.70
N ASP A 253 -18.32 -5.92 -21.55
CA ASP A 253 -18.51 -7.02 -22.51
C ASP A 253 -18.84 -6.49 -23.92
N LEU A 254 -19.65 -5.43 -23.99
CA LEU A 254 -20.03 -4.76 -25.24
C LEU A 254 -18.98 -3.76 -25.75
N GLY A 255 -17.92 -3.48 -24.99
CA GLY A 255 -16.84 -2.57 -25.40
C GLY A 255 -17.23 -1.10 -25.60
N LEU A 256 -18.32 -0.61 -25.00
CA LEU A 256 -18.93 0.68 -25.35
C LEU A 256 -18.15 1.92 -24.86
N ILE A 257 -17.34 1.79 -23.80
CA ILE A 257 -16.66 2.92 -23.15
C ILE A 257 -15.15 2.67 -22.91
N SER A 258 -14.52 1.81 -23.71
CA SER A 258 -13.11 1.45 -23.58
C SER A 258 -12.13 2.63 -23.74
N ASP A 259 -12.55 3.71 -24.42
CA ASP A 259 -11.72 4.91 -24.63
C ASP A 259 -11.47 5.76 -23.37
N ASN A 260 -12.26 5.55 -22.32
CA ASN A 260 -12.27 6.43 -21.15
C ASN A 260 -11.61 5.77 -19.94
N THR A 261 -11.12 6.59 -19.01
CA THR A 261 -10.56 6.08 -17.74
C THR A 261 -11.63 5.33 -16.93
N PRO A 262 -11.29 4.25 -16.19
CA PRO A 262 -12.26 3.49 -15.39
C PRO A 262 -13.11 4.36 -14.46
N ALA A 263 -12.53 5.35 -13.76
CA ALA A 263 -13.31 6.25 -12.91
C ALA A 263 -14.39 7.03 -13.69
N SER A 264 -14.11 7.44 -14.94
CA SER A 264 -15.06 8.16 -15.80
C SER A 264 -16.15 7.23 -16.34
N MET A 265 -15.81 5.98 -16.63
CA MET A 265 -16.79 4.95 -17.00
C MET A 265 -17.74 4.68 -15.83
N ALA A 266 -17.24 4.59 -14.59
CA ALA A 266 -18.03 4.33 -13.40
C ALA A 266 -19.04 5.45 -13.15
N ALA A 267 -18.58 6.71 -13.21
CA ALA A 267 -19.45 7.87 -13.07
C ALA A 267 -20.53 7.93 -14.17
N GLY A 268 -20.20 7.48 -15.39
CA GLY A 268 -21.15 7.35 -16.49
C GLY A 268 -22.25 6.32 -16.23
N CYS A 269 -21.88 5.14 -15.72
CA CYS A 269 -22.83 4.07 -15.37
C CYS A 269 -23.77 4.50 -14.22
N ILE A 270 -23.21 5.13 -13.18
CA ILE A 270 -23.98 5.66 -12.04
C ILE A 270 -24.97 6.73 -12.52
N TYR A 271 -24.52 7.67 -13.37
CA TYR A 271 -25.41 8.72 -13.87
C TYR A 271 -26.51 8.17 -14.78
N LEU A 272 -26.20 7.16 -15.61
CA LEU A 272 -27.21 6.48 -16.42
C LEU A 272 -28.29 5.86 -15.53
N PHE A 273 -27.91 5.07 -14.54
CA PHE A 273 -28.86 4.47 -13.60
C PHE A 273 -29.67 5.54 -12.84
N SER A 274 -29.01 6.59 -12.35
CA SER A 274 -29.66 7.67 -11.62
C SER A 274 -30.70 8.43 -12.47
N LYS A 275 -30.49 8.57 -13.78
CA LYS A 275 -31.43 9.26 -14.69
C LYS A 275 -32.79 8.56 -14.78
N TYR A 276 -32.82 7.24 -14.66
CA TYR A 276 -34.03 6.42 -14.81
C TYR A 276 -34.65 5.99 -13.48
N ARG A 277 -33.98 6.28 -12.35
CA ARG A 277 -34.54 6.15 -11.00
C ARG A 277 -35.49 7.31 -10.70
N GLN A 278 -36.50 7.07 -9.86
CA GLN A 278 -37.43 8.11 -9.36
C GLN A 278 -36.71 9.27 -8.64
N ASN A 279 -35.62 9.00 -7.90
CA ASN A 279 -34.75 10.00 -7.28
C ASN A 279 -33.53 10.29 -8.16
N SER A 280 -33.71 11.12 -9.18
CA SER A 280 -32.62 11.49 -10.10
C SER A 280 -31.64 12.46 -9.43
N LEU A 281 -30.35 12.13 -9.45
CA LEU A 281 -29.28 13.01 -8.99
C LEU A 281 -28.84 13.94 -10.12
N THR A 282 -28.45 15.15 -9.73
CA THR A 282 -27.93 16.12 -10.69
C THR A 282 -26.51 15.76 -11.13
N LYS A 283 -26.13 16.19 -12.34
CA LYS A 283 -24.76 16.01 -12.85
C LYS A 283 -23.71 16.63 -11.94
N LYS A 284 -24.06 17.74 -11.27
CA LYS A 284 -23.21 18.44 -10.31
C LYS A 284 -22.90 17.59 -9.10
N GLU A 285 -23.91 16.98 -8.49
CA GLU A 285 -23.72 16.10 -7.31
C GLU A 285 -22.81 14.92 -7.63
N ILE A 286 -23.00 14.27 -8.79
CA ILE A 286 -22.14 13.15 -9.21
C ILE A 286 -20.73 13.64 -9.56
N SER A 287 -20.59 14.77 -10.24
CA SER A 287 -19.31 15.40 -10.53
C SER A 287 -18.55 15.71 -9.23
N ASP A 288 -19.24 16.23 -8.22
CA ASP A 288 -18.68 16.61 -6.93
C ASP A 288 -18.23 15.39 -6.12
N VAL A 289 -18.90 14.24 -6.21
CA VAL A 289 -18.47 13.02 -5.53
C VAL A 289 -17.35 12.31 -6.30
N CYS A 290 -17.53 12.10 -7.61
CA CYS A 290 -16.59 11.34 -8.44
C CYS A 290 -15.32 12.13 -8.78
N LYS A 291 -15.34 13.47 -8.66
CA LYS A 291 -14.25 14.38 -9.06
C LYS A 291 -13.91 14.28 -10.55
N ILE A 292 -14.95 14.23 -11.37
CA ILE A 292 -14.88 14.11 -12.84
C ILE A 292 -15.77 15.17 -13.46
N SER A 293 -15.33 15.79 -14.56
CA SER A 293 -16.09 16.88 -15.18
C SER A 293 -17.43 16.42 -15.72
N GLU A 294 -18.46 17.27 -15.55
CA GLU A 294 -19.83 17.02 -16.02
C GLU A 294 -19.89 16.67 -17.52
N VAL A 295 -19.05 17.32 -18.33
CA VAL A 295 -18.97 17.07 -19.78
C VAL A 295 -18.51 15.64 -20.06
N THR A 296 -17.58 15.11 -19.28
CA THR A 296 -17.07 13.74 -19.44
C THR A 296 -18.12 12.72 -19.01
N ILE A 297 -18.79 12.96 -17.88
CA ILE A 297 -19.91 12.11 -17.41
C ILE A 297 -21.01 12.05 -18.47
N ASN A 298 -21.37 13.20 -19.04
CA ASN A 298 -22.39 13.29 -20.08
C ASN A 298 -21.99 12.59 -21.38
N LYS A 299 -20.70 12.63 -21.75
CA LYS A 299 -20.16 11.89 -22.91
C LYS A 299 -20.24 10.37 -22.68
N CYS A 300 -19.84 9.88 -21.51
CA CYS A 300 -19.95 8.46 -21.16
C CYS A 300 -21.40 7.98 -21.20
N MET A 301 -22.30 8.74 -20.56
CA MET A 301 -23.73 8.40 -20.50
C MET A 301 -24.35 8.34 -21.91
N LYS A 302 -24.09 9.33 -22.77
CA LYS A 302 -24.62 9.32 -24.14
C LYS A 302 -24.14 8.11 -24.95
N LYS A 303 -22.89 7.67 -24.77
CA LYS A 303 -22.39 6.46 -25.43
C LYS A 303 -23.13 5.21 -24.96
N LEU A 304 -23.43 5.12 -23.67
CA LEU A 304 -24.21 4.01 -23.10
C LEU A 304 -25.67 4.02 -23.58
N GLU A 305 -26.30 5.19 -23.58
CA GLU A 305 -27.71 5.36 -23.95
C GLU A 305 -27.99 5.06 -25.43
N SER A 306 -26.99 5.23 -26.31
CA SER A 306 -27.11 4.88 -27.73
C SER A 306 -27.31 3.38 -27.99
N ASN A 307 -27.00 2.51 -27.03
CA ASN A 307 -27.12 1.07 -27.20
C ASN A 307 -28.46 0.55 -26.64
N LYS A 308 -29.29 -0.02 -27.53
CA LYS A 308 -30.62 -0.55 -27.20
C LYS A 308 -30.58 -1.75 -26.25
N ASP A 309 -29.55 -2.59 -26.32
CA ASP A 309 -29.43 -3.79 -25.48
C ASP A 309 -29.17 -3.40 -24.02
N MET A 310 -28.34 -2.38 -23.81
CA MET A 310 -28.09 -1.78 -22.48
C MET A 310 -29.35 -1.15 -21.90
N MET A 311 -30.12 -0.44 -22.72
CA MET A 311 -31.37 0.21 -22.29
C MET A 311 -32.47 -0.80 -21.95
N THR A 312 -32.56 -1.90 -22.71
CA THR A 312 -33.51 -2.98 -22.45
C THR A 312 -33.19 -3.70 -21.14
N TYR A 313 -31.89 -3.94 -20.89
CA TYR A 313 -31.42 -4.52 -19.63
C TYR A 313 -31.71 -3.62 -18.43
N LEU A 314 -31.48 -2.31 -18.57
CA LEU A 314 -31.71 -1.33 -17.52
C LEU A 314 -33.20 -1.22 -17.18
N GLN A 315 -34.09 -1.25 -18.18
CA GLN A 315 -35.53 -1.19 -17.95
C GLN A 315 -36.04 -2.41 -17.17
N SER A 316 -35.64 -3.63 -17.57
CA SER A 316 -36.10 -4.86 -16.90
C SER A 316 -35.71 -4.95 -15.43
N HIS A 317 -34.57 -4.38 -15.04
CA HIS A 317 -34.10 -4.38 -13.65
C HIS A 317 -34.65 -3.22 -12.82
N LEU A 318 -35.03 -2.10 -13.47
CA LEU A 318 -35.71 -1.00 -12.78
C LEU A 318 -37.15 -1.36 -12.43
N ASP A 319 -37.84 -2.12 -13.29
CA ASP A 319 -39.21 -2.56 -13.02
C ASP A 319 -39.25 -3.46 -11.75
N ILE A 320 -38.26 -4.35 -11.59
CA ILE A 320 -38.09 -5.21 -10.39
C ILE A 320 -37.85 -4.39 -9.12
N LEU A 321 -37.10 -3.29 -9.22
CA LEU A 321 -36.80 -2.41 -8.08
C LEU A 321 -37.96 -1.46 -7.71
N GLN A 322 -38.96 -1.29 -8.59
CA GLN A 322 -40.15 -0.48 -8.31
C GLN A 322 -41.31 -1.29 -7.74
N GLU A 323 -41.30 -2.62 -7.92
CA GLU A 323 -42.27 -3.55 -7.33
C GLU A 323 -41.90 -4.01 -5.91
N SER A 324 -40.71 -3.64 -5.41
CA SER A 324 -40.19 -3.97 -4.07
C SER A 324 -40.13 -2.77 -3.13
#